data_AF-A0A1V6S6X1-F1
#
_entry.id   AF-A0A1V6S6X1-F1
#
_cell.length_a   1.000
_cell.length_b   1.000
_cell.length_c   1.000
_cell.angle_alpha   90.00
_cell.angle_beta   90.00
_cell.angle_gamma   90.00
#
_symmetry.space_group_name_H-M   'P 1'
#
loop_
_entity.id
_entity.type
_entity.pdbx_description
1 polymer ?
#
loop_
_entity_poly.entity_id
_entity_poly.type
_entity_poly.pdbx_seq_one_letter_code
_entity_poly.pdbx_strand_id
1 'polypeptide(L)'
;MTCAIPSTPPTDIRILTFNCWGLKYIAKYRHERMSEIGRQLAIASPPPEIVGLQECWTQKDYESIRDQTRQILPYGKFYYGGIFGAGLAILSKWPIEESSMFGYPLNGRPTAFFRGDWFVGKGVASARVRFGPGAADVAEVFCTHLHAPYEREPNDSYLCHRTAQAWEISKLMRGAAERGHLVIGLGDFNMLPSSFAHRLITAQSPVRDAWRELHPDSSLAAAIDPVEKARNLPIPTAEFNLAENGATCDGSFNTWRWTEAMRKRLVKGEDIVIDKDTPDPRGKRLDYIFIGDGGYPPAFPPSSWSVESVQVTMTQRHPTLLCSLSDHFAVEAVITRSSVPIYPPSHSTDSAPASPTSPTLHKTTSKPVSPNAALSPDTYDHIIDMIHKYASRERSQRRWRLAHFLVSIVVSIGCMVGVWWVGSRTYIGFILILVSTLNFGAGILDGLIGGLFMSGELRALKEFEWEVRNARCLVVAAETGAGAPKETERGQKDD
;
A
#
# COMPACT_ATOMS: atom_id res chain seq x y z
N MET A 1 25.28 -14.71 15.57
CA MET A 1 25.63 -13.53 14.75
C MET A 1 25.98 -12.41 15.70
N THR A 2 27.20 -11.87 15.62
CA THR A 2 27.56 -10.63 16.29
C THR A 2 26.90 -9.47 15.55
N CYS A 3 26.06 -8.71 16.24
CA CYS A 3 25.39 -7.54 15.70
C CYS A 3 26.43 -6.43 15.52
N ALA A 4 26.91 -6.21 14.30
CA ALA A 4 27.96 -5.23 14.03
C ALA A 4 27.32 -3.95 13.45
N ILE A 5 27.35 -2.88 14.24
CA ILE A 5 27.04 -1.53 13.76
C ILE A 5 28.29 -1.02 13.02
N PRO A 6 28.19 -0.51 11.79
CA PRO A 6 29.33 0.01 11.07
C PRO A 6 29.90 1.24 11.78
N SER A 7 31.24 1.40 11.76
CA SER A 7 31.93 2.52 12.42
C SER A 7 31.69 3.86 11.73
N THR A 8 31.35 3.84 10.44
CA THR A 8 31.07 5.01 9.62
C THR A 8 29.74 4.79 8.91
N PRO A 9 28.81 5.76 8.94
CA PRO A 9 27.56 5.64 8.19
C PRO A 9 27.84 5.64 6.68
N PRO A 10 27.01 4.96 5.87
CA PRO A 10 27.16 4.95 4.44
C PRO A 10 26.84 6.33 3.84
N THR A 11 27.46 6.62 2.71
CA THR A 11 27.17 7.81 1.89
C THR A 11 26.02 7.59 0.92
N ASP A 12 25.71 6.33 0.63
CA ASP A 12 24.68 5.90 -0.29
C ASP A 12 23.98 4.65 0.23
N ILE A 13 22.71 4.46 -0.11
CA ILE A 13 21.94 3.28 0.28
C ILE A 13 21.17 2.76 -0.93
N ARG A 14 21.34 1.47 -1.25
CA ARG A 14 20.56 0.78 -2.30
C ARG A 14 19.33 0.08 -1.72
N ILE A 15 18.16 0.50 -2.20
CA ILE A 15 16.85 0.08 -1.70
C ILE A 15 16.12 -0.64 -2.82
N LEU A 16 15.55 -1.81 -2.54
CA LEU A 16 14.74 -2.57 -3.49
C LEU A 16 13.40 -2.95 -2.87
N THR A 17 12.33 -2.87 -3.65
CA THR A 17 11.03 -3.42 -3.27
C THR A 17 10.50 -4.37 -4.32
N PHE A 18 9.86 -5.46 -3.90
CA PHE A 18 9.32 -6.44 -4.83
C PHE A 18 8.09 -7.19 -4.29
N ASN A 19 6.95 -7.06 -4.98
CA ASN A 19 5.83 -7.98 -4.82
C ASN A 19 6.18 -9.32 -5.49
N CYS A 20 6.32 -10.40 -4.69
CA CYS A 20 6.81 -11.70 -5.15
C CYS A 20 5.73 -12.63 -5.73
N TRP A 21 4.44 -12.28 -5.59
CA TRP A 21 3.31 -13.12 -6.01
C TRP A 21 3.42 -14.57 -5.50
N GLY A 22 3.60 -14.73 -4.19
CA GLY A 22 3.88 -16.00 -3.51
C GLY A 22 2.64 -16.77 -3.03
N LEU A 23 1.45 -16.49 -3.58
CA LEU A 23 0.17 -17.03 -3.06
C LEU A 23 0.17 -18.55 -3.03
N LYS A 24 0.03 -19.13 -1.84
CA LYS A 24 -0.01 -20.59 -1.63
C LYS A 24 -1.23 -21.18 -2.35
N TYR A 25 -1.00 -22.23 -3.15
CA TYR A 25 -2.00 -22.93 -3.99
C TYR A 25 -2.53 -22.19 -5.22
N ILE A 26 -2.31 -20.88 -5.35
CA ILE A 26 -2.80 -20.09 -6.50
C ILE A 26 -1.65 -19.78 -7.46
N ALA A 27 -0.52 -19.31 -6.93
CA ALA A 27 0.58 -18.87 -7.75
C ALA A 27 1.34 -20.06 -8.37
N LYS A 28 1.47 -20.06 -9.71
CA LYS A 28 2.16 -21.13 -10.45
C LYS A 28 3.67 -21.10 -10.18
N TYR A 29 4.29 -22.28 -10.14
CA TYR A 29 5.74 -22.48 -9.94
C TYR A 29 6.30 -21.68 -8.78
N ARG A 30 5.51 -21.55 -7.71
CA ARG A 30 5.80 -20.63 -6.62
C ARG A 30 7.17 -20.93 -6.00
N HIS A 31 7.47 -22.19 -5.68
CA HIS A 31 8.71 -22.52 -4.99
C HIS A 31 9.95 -22.21 -5.82
N GLU A 32 9.90 -22.56 -7.11
CA GLU A 32 10.95 -22.33 -8.09
C GLU A 32 11.18 -20.82 -8.27
N ARG A 33 10.11 -20.05 -8.48
CA ARG A 33 10.19 -18.59 -8.60
C ARG A 33 10.72 -17.94 -7.32
N MET A 34 10.17 -18.26 -6.16
CA MET A 34 10.60 -17.67 -4.88
C MET A 34 12.07 -17.98 -4.59
N SER A 35 12.54 -19.20 -4.90
CA SER A 35 13.95 -19.56 -4.80
C SER A 35 14.80 -18.73 -5.75
N GLU A 36 14.37 -18.56 -7.00
CA GLU A 36 15.08 -17.76 -8.00
C GLU A 36 15.12 -16.28 -7.64
N ILE A 37 14.05 -15.72 -7.03
CA ILE A 37 14.07 -14.36 -6.47
C ILE A 37 15.20 -14.21 -5.45
N GLY A 38 15.32 -15.17 -4.51
CA GLY A 38 16.41 -15.19 -3.53
C GLY A 38 17.79 -15.24 -4.18
N ARG A 39 17.94 -16.06 -5.24
CA ARG A 39 19.19 -16.17 -6.00
C ARG A 39 19.55 -14.85 -6.67
N GLN A 40 18.59 -14.21 -7.35
CA GLN A 40 18.79 -12.96 -8.09
C GLN A 40 19.17 -11.82 -7.16
N LEU A 41 18.56 -11.74 -5.98
CA LEU A 41 18.99 -10.80 -4.94
C LEU A 41 20.43 -11.07 -4.50
N ALA A 42 20.81 -12.34 -4.29
CA ALA A 42 22.13 -12.72 -3.82
C ALA A 42 23.25 -12.45 -4.83
N ILE A 43 22.96 -12.52 -6.13
CA ILE A 43 23.94 -12.26 -7.21
C ILE A 43 23.88 -10.84 -7.77
N ALA A 44 22.97 -10.00 -7.28
CA ALA A 44 22.86 -8.61 -7.72
C ALA A 44 24.18 -7.87 -7.47
N SER A 45 24.62 -7.11 -8.48
CA SER A 45 25.87 -6.36 -8.43
C SER A 45 25.66 -4.96 -9.01
N PRO A 46 25.84 -3.90 -8.21
CA PRO A 46 26.04 -3.92 -6.75
C PRO A 46 24.82 -4.50 -5.98
N PRO A 47 25.03 -5.09 -4.79
CA PRO A 47 23.96 -5.74 -4.03
C PRO A 47 23.02 -4.71 -3.38
N PRO A 48 21.71 -5.02 -3.24
CA PRO A 48 20.79 -4.21 -2.46
C PRO A 48 21.12 -4.29 -0.97
N GLU A 49 20.80 -3.25 -0.22
CA GLU A 49 21.15 -3.12 1.20
C GLU A 49 19.92 -3.05 2.11
N ILE A 50 18.79 -2.61 1.55
CA ILE A 50 17.45 -2.70 2.17
C ILE A 50 16.51 -3.29 1.12
N VAL A 51 15.84 -4.38 1.48
CA VAL A 51 14.87 -5.04 0.60
C VAL A 51 13.53 -5.20 1.32
N GLY A 52 12.45 -4.72 0.71
CA GLY A 52 11.10 -5.05 1.14
C GLY A 52 10.40 -5.98 0.17
N LEU A 53 9.78 -7.03 0.70
CA LEU A 53 9.06 -8.03 -0.09
C LEU A 53 7.58 -8.02 0.28
N GLN A 54 6.73 -8.04 -0.72
CA GLN A 54 5.28 -8.20 -0.57
C GLN A 54 4.85 -9.55 -1.16
N GLU A 55 3.69 -10.04 -0.72
CA GLU A 55 3.18 -11.37 -1.08
C GLU A 55 4.16 -12.53 -0.83
N CYS A 56 5.07 -12.37 0.13
CA CYS A 56 5.87 -13.45 0.69
C CYS A 56 5.05 -14.16 1.77
N TRP A 57 4.16 -15.08 1.36
CA TRP A 57 3.12 -15.60 2.25
C TRP A 57 3.56 -16.72 3.18
N THR A 58 4.59 -17.49 2.83
CA THR A 58 4.97 -18.67 3.61
C THR A 58 6.38 -18.58 4.16
N GLN A 59 6.54 -19.06 5.40
CA GLN A 59 7.81 -19.09 6.09
C GLN A 59 8.88 -19.87 5.29
N LYS A 60 8.50 -20.98 4.64
CA LYS A 60 9.41 -21.76 3.79
C LYS A 60 9.96 -20.94 2.61
N ASP A 61 9.10 -20.17 1.94
CA ASP A 61 9.54 -19.34 0.79
C ASP A 61 10.42 -18.18 1.29
N TYR A 62 10.09 -17.59 2.44
CA TYR A 62 10.93 -16.59 3.11
C TYR A 62 12.30 -17.14 3.52
N GLU A 63 12.35 -18.31 4.15
CA GLU A 63 13.59 -18.98 4.58
C GLU A 63 14.48 -19.30 3.37
N SER A 64 13.92 -19.77 2.25
CA SER A 64 14.65 -19.97 1.00
C SER A 64 15.34 -18.68 0.51
N ILE A 65 14.65 -17.54 0.57
CA ILE A 65 15.23 -16.24 0.21
C ILE A 65 16.31 -15.82 1.24
N ARG A 66 16.05 -16.02 2.54
CA ARG A 66 16.99 -15.67 3.61
C ARG A 66 18.30 -16.44 3.50
N ASP A 67 18.23 -17.74 3.27
CA ASP A 67 19.42 -18.59 3.20
C ASP A 67 20.36 -18.18 2.07
N GLN A 68 19.78 -17.79 0.92
CA GLN A 68 20.54 -17.33 -0.24
C GLN A 68 21.11 -15.91 -0.05
N THR A 69 20.38 -15.02 0.60
CA THR A 69 20.75 -13.60 0.76
C THR A 69 21.55 -13.30 2.03
N ARG A 70 21.68 -14.24 2.97
CA ARG A 70 22.27 -14.02 4.31
C ARG A 70 23.67 -13.39 4.32
N GLN A 71 24.44 -13.55 3.25
CA GLN A 71 25.81 -13.00 3.17
C GLN A 71 25.81 -11.49 2.91
N ILE A 72 24.80 -10.97 2.19
CA ILE A 72 24.67 -9.55 1.84
C ILE A 72 23.60 -8.84 2.68
N LEU A 73 22.56 -9.57 3.07
CA LEU A 73 21.42 -9.10 3.87
C LEU A 73 21.25 -10.00 5.11
N PRO A 74 22.20 -9.99 6.06
CA PRO A 74 22.20 -10.89 7.22
C PRO A 74 21.00 -10.66 8.15
N TYR A 75 20.43 -9.46 8.20
CA TYR A 75 19.29 -9.14 9.05
C TYR A 75 18.00 -9.26 8.25
N GLY A 76 17.03 -9.98 8.78
CA GLY A 76 15.76 -10.13 8.09
C GLY A 76 14.63 -10.41 9.07
N LYS A 77 13.47 -9.84 8.75
CA LYS A 77 12.24 -10.01 9.52
C LYS A 77 11.10 -10.44 8.59
N PHE A 78 10.51 -11.59 8.91
CA PHE A 78 9.21 -12.00 8.41
C PHE A 78 8.11 -11.46 9.33
N TYR A 79 7.05 -10.88 8.76
CA TYR A 79 5.98 -10.25 9.53
C TYR A 79 4.73 -11.12 9.55
N TYR A 80 4.17 -11.29 10.73
CA TYR A 80 2.94 -12.03 10.96
C TYR A 80 1.77 -11.04 11.10
N GLY A 81 0.61 -11.39 10.56
CA GLY A 81 -0.60 -10.59 10.63
C GLY A 81 -1.78 -11.34 10.00
N GLY A 82 -3.00 -10.99 10.39
CA GLY A 82 -4.22 -11.63 9.86
C GLY A 82 -4.29 -13.14 10.06
N ILE A 83 -5.18 -13.81 9.33
CA ILE A 83 -5.40 -15.27 9.42
C ILE A 83 -4.41 -16.01 8.51
N PHE A 84 -4.15 -15.48 7.32
CA PHE A 84 -3.27 -16.10 6.31
C PHE A 84 -1.86 -15.49 6.22
N GLY A 85 -1.48 -14.63 7.17
CA GLY A 85 -0.20 -13.93 7.18
C GLY A 85 -0.32 -12.50 6.66
N ALA A 86 0.71 -11.69 6.90
CA ALA A 86 0.81 -10.33 6.36
C ALA A 86 1.37 -10.34 4.93
N GLY A 87 2.15 -11.37 4.57
CA GLY A 87 2.83 -11.46 3.28
C GLY A 87 4.01 -10.48 3.14
N LEU A 88 4.49 -9.90 4.24
CA LEU A 88 5.51 -8.85 4.23
C LEU A 88 6.82 -9.35 4.85
N ALA A 89 7.94 -8.95 4.25
CA ALA A 89 9.26 -9.17 4.81
C ALA A 89 10.18 -7.97 4.55
N ILE A 90 11.07 -7.69 5.50
CA ILE A 90 12.15 -6.71 5.34
C ILE A 90 13.48 -7.44 5.53
N LEU A 91 14.41 -7.26 4.60
CA LEU A 91 15.80 -7.72 4.67
C LEU A 91 16.72 -6.49 4.70
N SER A 92 17.80 -6.57 5.47
CA SER A 92 18.75 -5.47 5.61
C SER A 92 20.18 -5.97 5.75
N LYS A 93 21.09 -5.17 5.19
CA LYS A 93 22.54 -5.24 5.42
C LYS A 93 22.91 -4.91 6.86
N TRP A 94 22.13 -4.06 7.52
CA TRP A 94 22.40 -3.55 8.86
C TRP A 94 21.42 -4.05 9.92
N PRO A 95 21.81 -4.01 11.22
CA PRO A 95 20.96 -4.42 12.33
C PRO A 95 19.57 -3.79 12.34
N ILE A 96 18.56 -4.62 12.58
CA ILE A 96 17.20 -4.19 12.91
C ILE A 96 17.12 -4.08 14.45
N GLU A 97 17.05 -2.86 14.97
CA GLU A 97 16.96 -2.58 16.41
C GLU A 97 15.56 -2.81 16.96
N GLU A 98 14.56 -2.48 16.15
CA GLU A 98 13.15 -2.57 16.51
C GLU A 98 12.33 -2.95 15.28
N SER A 99 11.26 -3.68 15.49
CA SER A 99 10.34 -4.07 14.44
C SER A 99 8.92 -4.17 14.97
N SER A 100 7.96 -3.71 14.18
CA SER A 100 6.54 -3.78 14.50
C SER A 100 5.70 -4.06 13.25
N MET A 101 4.51 -4.63 13.45
CA MET A 101 3.53 -4.81 12.39
C MET A 101 2.27 -4.03 12.78
N PHE A 102 1.93 -3.02 12.01
CA PHE A 102 0.69 -2.27 12.17
C PHE A 102 -0.37 -2.80 11.21
N GLY A 103 -1.38 -3.51 11.72
CA GLY A 103 -2.50 -3.99 10.90
C GLY A 103 -3.48 -2.87 10.56
N TYR A 104 -3.89 -2.75 9.31
CA TYR A 104 -4.84 -1.71 8.92
C TYR A 104 -6.22 -1.94 9.55
N PRO A 105 -6.80 -0.95 10.26
CA PRO A 105 -8.12 -1.11 10.89
C PRO A 105 -9.24 -1.34 9.88
N LEU A 106 -9.12 -0.76 8.68
CA LEU A 106 -10.04 -0.94 7.56
C LEU A 106 -9.36 -1.78 6.48
N ASN A 107 -9.65 -3.08 6.47
CA ASN A 107 -8.96 -4.03 5.61
C ASN A 107 -9.90 -5.07 4.97
N GLY A 108 -10.68 -4.65 3.97
CA GLY A 108 -11.54 -5.56 3.23
C GLY A 108 -12.75 -6.07 4.03
N ARG A 109 -13.45 -7.07 3.48
CA ARG A 109 -14.67 -7.65 4.06
C ARG A 109 -14.65 -9.17 4.08
N PRO A 110 -15.18 -9.83 5.13
CA PRO A 110 -15.19 -11.29 5.24
C PRO A 110 -16.02 -11.95 4.15
N THR A 111 -17.10 -11.30 3.69
CA THR A 111 -17.96 -11.82 2.63
C THR A 111 -17.31 -11.78 1.24
N ALA A 112 -16.25 -10.98 1.06
CA ALA A 112 -15.51 -10.90 -0.19
C ALA A 112 -14.39 -11.96 -0.22
N PHE A 113 -14.74 -13.22 0.08
CA PHE A 113 -13.79 -14.32 0.23
C PHE A 113 -12.98 -14.62 -1.03
N PHE A 114 -13.54 -14.32 -2.21
CA PHE A 114 -12.85 -14.45 -3.50
C PHE A 114 -11.82 -13.34 -3.77
N ARG A 115 -11.84 -12.23 -3.01
CA ARG A 115 -10.83 -11.16 -3.07
C ARG A 115 -9.70 -11.41 -2.08
N GLY A 116 -10.03 -11.92 -0.89
CA GLY A 116 -9.06 -12.45 0.07
C GLY A 116 -8.43 -11.41 1.01
N ASP A 117 -8.52 -10.11 0.72
CA ASP A 117 -7.86 -9.01 1.48
C ASP A 117 -8.18 -9.02 2.97
N TRP A 118 -9.40 -9.42 3.35
CA TRP A 118 -9.82 -9.49 4.74
C TRP A 118 -9.12 -10.59 5.54
N PHE A 119 -8.81 -11.71 4.88
CA PHE A 119 -8.19 -12.86 5.55
C PHE A 119 -6.68 -12.70 5.66
N VAL A 120 -6.09 -11.86 4.82
CA VAL A 120 -4.67 -11.49 4.88
C VAL A 120 -4.49 -10.26 5.77
N GLY A 121 -3.41 -10.24 6.56
CA GLY A 121 -3.14 -9.15 7.48
C GLY A 121 -2.50 -7.95 6.79
N LYS A 122 -3.21 -7.26 5.87
CA LYS A 122 -2.66 -6.05 5.26
C LYS A 122 -2.37 -5.01 6.34
N GLY A 123 -1.27 -4.32 6.15
CA GLY A 123 -0.74 -3.40 7.13
C GLY A 123 0.63 -2.90 6.73
N VAL A 124 1.31 -2.30 7.69
CA VAL A 124 2.66 -1.76 7.53
C VAL A 124 3.62 -2.57 8.39
N ALA A 125 4.56 -3.23 7.75
CA ALA A 125 5.72 -3.83 8.39
C ALA A 125 6.77 -2.74 8.59
N SER A 126 7.17 -2.52 9.84
CA SER A 126 8.14 -1.49 10.21
C SER A 126 9.43 -2.13 10.73
N ALA A 127 10.57 -1.56 10.35
CA ALA A 127 11.89 -1.91 10.86
C ALA A 127 12.71 -0.64 11.10
N ARG A 128 13.27 -0.49 12.31
CA ARG A 128 14.25 0.53 12.64
C ARG A 128 15.65 -0.05 12.42
N VAL A 129 16.33 0.42 11.38
CA VAL A 129 17.60 -0.10 10.88
C VAL A 129 18.74 0.85 11.24
N ARG A 130 19.75 0.37 11.96
CA ARG A 130 20.91 1.16 12.41
C ARG A 130 22.08 1.05 11.43
N PHE A 131 22.27 2.07 10.61
CA PHE A 131 23.30 2.07 9.56
C PHE A 131 24.59 2.81 9.95
N GLY A 132 24.71 3.33 11.18
CA GLY A 132 25.90 4.02 11.68
C GLY A 132 25.81 4.28 13.19
N PRO A 133 26.85 4.84 13.82
CA PRO A 133 26.90 5.02 15.27
C PRO A 133 26.12 6.25 15.77
N GLY A 134 25.82 7.22 14.89
CA GLY A 134 25.15 8.46 15.26
C GLY A 134 23.66 8.29 15.56
N ALA A 135 23.10 9.23 16.33
CA ALA A 135 21.67 9.23 16.67
C ALA A 135 20.77 9.28 15.43
N ALA A 136 21.17 10.04 14.41
CA ALA A 136 20.48 10.18 13.13
C ALA A 136 20.84 9.09 12.10
N ASP A 137 21.75 8.16 12.42
CA ASP A 137 22.17 7.10 11.50
C ASP A 137 21.18 5.90 11.57
N VAL A 138 19.90 6.23 11.38
CA VAL A 138 18.75 5.31 11.45
C VAL A 138 17.89 5.46 10.22
N ALA A 139 17.55 4.34 9.62
CA ALA A 139 16.47 4.25 8.65
C ALA A 139 15.25 3.57 9.30
N GLU A 140 14.08 4.20 9.28
CA GLU A 140 12.80 3.54 9.50
C GLU A 140 12.22 3.11 8.16
N VAL A 141 12.22 1.79 7.95
CA VAL A 141 11.75 1.13 6.74
C VAL A 141 10.32 0.67 6.97
N PHE A 142 9.41 1.12 6.11
CA PHE A 142 7.99 0.79 6.11
C PHE A 142 7.67 0.02 4.83
N CYS A 143 7.48 -1.30 4.95
CA CYS A 143 7.02 -2.15 3.86
C CYS A 143 5.50 -2.32 3.94
N THR A 144 4.77 -2.05 2.87
CA THR A 144 3.30 -2.21 2.86
C THR A 144 2.79 -2.92 1.61
N HIS A 145 1.56 -3.44 1.70
CA HIS A 145 0.77 -3.89 0.57
C HIS A 145 -0.67 -3.39 0.76
N LEU A 146 -1.00 -2.23 0.16
CA LEU A 146 -2.32 -1.61 0.30
C LEU A 146 -3.42 -2.46 -0.35
N HIS A 147 -4.67 -2.19 0.00
CA HIS A 147 -5.83 -2.88 -0.55
C HIS A 147 -5.90 -2.71 -2.07
N ALA A 148 -6.12 -3.79 -2.82
CA ALA A 148 -6.15 -3.70 -4.28
C ALA A 148 -7.41 -2.96 -4.80
N PRO A 149 -7.31 -2.21 -5.91
CA PRO A 149 -8.45 -1.56 -6.54
C PRO A 149 -9.21 -2.58 -7.42
N TYR A 150 -10.20 -3.26 -6.82
CA TYR A 150 -11.03 -4.23 -7.52
C TYR A 150 -12.13 -3.60 -8.39
N GLU A 151 -12.46 -2.34 -8.13
CA GLU A 151 -13.54 -1.60 -8.77
C GLU A 151 -12.99 -0.29 -9.32
N ARG A 152 -13.53 0.17 -10.45
CA ARG A 152 -13.17 1.48 -11.00
C ARG A 152 -13.99 2.57 -10.31
N GLU A 153 -13.35 3.70 -10.02
CA GLU A 153 -14.05 4.92 -9.60
C GLU A 153 -15.08 5.34 -10.67
N PRO A 154 -16.23 5.93 -10.27
CA PRO A 154 -16.60 6.38 -8.92
C PRO A 154 -17.28 5.31 -8.04
N ASN A 155 -17.44 4.08 -8.53
CA ASN A 155 -18.19 3.02 -7.84
C ASN A 155 -17.31 2.15 -6.92
N ASP A 156 -16.09 2.59 -6.65
CA ASP A 156 -15.14 1.83 -5.84
C ASP A 156 -15.53 1.84 -4.37
N SER A 157 -16.09 0.70 -3.94
CA SER A 157 -16.51 0.53 -2.56
C SER A 157 -15.36 0.45 -1.54
N TYR A 158 -14.11 0.27 -1.99
CA TYR A 158 -12.92 0.16 -1.16
C TYR A 158 -12.06 1.44 -1.17
N LEU A 159 -12.51 2.51 -1.85
CA LEU A 159 -11.82 3.79 -1.82
C LEU A 159 -11.60 4.28 -0.38
N CYS A 160 -12.63 4.18 0.47
CA CYS A 160 -12.55 4.55 1.89
C CYS A 160 -11.47 3.73 2.64
N HIS A 161 -11.33 2.44 2.34
CA HIS A 161 -10.27 1.60 2.91
C HIS A 161 -8.91 2.10 2.46
N ARG A 162 -8.67 2.25 1.15
CA ARG A 162 -7.37 2.69 0.64
C ARG A 162 -6.99 4.07 1.17
N THR A 163 -7.93 5.01 1.26
CA THR A 163 -7.67 6.32 1.85
C THR A 163 -7.28 6.22 3.32
N ALA A 164 -7.99 5.40 4.12
CA ALA A 164 -7.62 5.18 5.52
C ALA A 164 -6.24 4.53 5.64
N GLN A 165 -5.91 3.57 4.79
CA GLN A 165 -4.60 2.91 4.81
C GLN A 165 -3.47 3.86 4.41
N ALA A 166 -3.68 4.70 3.39
CA ALA A 166 -2.77 5.76 2.98
C ALA A 166 -2.58 6.79 4.10
N TRP A 167 -3.64 7.15 4.81
CA TRP A 167 -3.58 8.01 5.99
C TRP A 167 -2.73 7.39 7.12
N GLU A 168 -2.96 6.12 7.44
CA GLU A 168 -2.21 5.40 8.49
C GLU A 168 -0.71 5.32 8.20
N ILE A 169 -0.30 4.91 7.00
CA ILE A 169 1.13 4.86 6.68
C ILE A 169 1.77 6.26 6.66
N SER A 170 1.02 7.29 6.26
CA SER A 170 1.51 8.67 6.32
C SER A 170 1.82 9.11 7.74
N LYS A 171 0.99 8.73 8.72
CA LYS A 171 1.26 9.00 10.15
C LYS A 171 2.56 8.35 10.61
N LEU A 172 2.78 7.08 10.24
CA LEU A 172 3.99 6.33 10.61
C LEU A 172 5.25 6.96 10.00
N MET A 173 5.22 7.25 8.69
CA MET A 173 6.32 7.90 7.98
C MET A 173 6.62 9.29 8.53
N ARG A 174 5.58 10.11 8.78
CA ARG A 174 5.74 11.42 9.41
C ARG A 174 6.35 11.32 10.81
N GLY A 175 5.87 10.40 11.64
CA GLY A 175 6.41 10.21 12.98
C GLY A 175 7.90 9.82 12.98
N ALA A 176 8.33 9.03 11.98
CA ALA A 176 9.75 8.71 11.80
C ALA A 176 10.59 9.93 11.38
N ALA A 177 10.08 10.72 10.43
CA ALA A 177 10.73 11.97 10.03
C ALA A 177 10.83 12.97 11.19
N GLU A 178 9.80 13.08 12.03
CA GLU A 178 9.78 13.94 13.21
C GLU A 178 10.84 13.55 14.25
N ARG A 179 11.28 12.28 14.27
CA ARG A 179 12.41 11.80 15.08
C ARG A 179 13.78 12.06 14.45
N GLY A 180 13.83 12.61 13.24
CA GLY A 180 15.07 12.82 12.49
C GLY A 180 15.67 11.53 11.92
N HIS A 181 14.87 10.49 11.73
CA HIS A 181 15.30 9.28 11.03
C HIS A 181 15.09 9.41 9.52
N LEU A 182 15.92 8.71 8.74
CA LEU A 182 15.64 8.45 7.34
C LEU A 182 14.39 7.57 7.23
N VAL A 183 13.42 8.00 6.44
CA VAL A 183 12.15 7.33 6.16
C VAL A 183 12.23 6.67 4.80
N ILE A 184 11.99 5.37 4.77
CA ILE A 184 11.92 4.58 3.54
C ILE A 184 10.55 3.91 3.52
N GLY A 185 9.58 4.47 2.80
CA GLY A 185 8.29 3.85 2.56
C GLY A 185 8.32 3.06 1.25
N LEU A 186 8.16 1.75 1.28
CA LEU A 186 8.26 0.92 0.09
C LEU A 186 7.17 -0.16 0.01
N GLY A 187 6.92 -0.65 -1.19
CA GLY A 187 6.02 -1.77 -1.41
C GLY A 187 5.04 -1.58 -2.54
N ASP A 188 4.04 -2.45 -2.56
CA ASP A 188 2.91 -2.39 -3.49
C ASP A 188 1.82 -1.52 -2.87
N PHE A 189 1.73 -0.28 -3.34
CA PHE A 189 0.75 0.66 -2.82
C PHE A 189 -0.60 0.55 -3.53
N ASN A 190 -0.74 -0.33 -4.53
CA ASN A 190 -2.00 -0.56 -5.24
C ASN A 190 -2.69 0.76 -5.68
N MET A 191 -1.88 1.77 -6.02
CA MET A 191 -2.31 3.12 -6.34
C MET A 191 -1.56 3.62 -7.56
N LEU A 192 -2.21 4.50 -8.32
CA LEU A 192 -1.61 5.14 -9.49
C LEU A 192 -0.86 6.42 -9.09
N PRO A 193 0.16 6.83 -9.87
CA PRO A 193 0.85 8.09 -9.63
C PRO A 193 -0.12 9.26 -9.66
N SER A 194 0.04 10.22 -8.74
CA SER A 194 -0.86 11.37 -8.58
C SER A 194 -2.33 11.04 -8.31
N SER A 195 -2.69 9.78 -8.03
CA SER A 195 -4.02 9.43 -7.50
C SER A 195 -4.24 10.07 -6.13
N PHE A 196 -5.50 10.08 -5.66
CA PHE A 196 -5.80 10.68 -4.36
C PHE A 196 -4.98 10.09 -3.20
N ALA A 197 -4.80 8.77 -3.15
CA ALA A 197 -4.00 8.11 -2.12
C ALA A 197 -2.50 8.49 -2.20
N HIS A 198 -1.95 8.56 -3.41
CA HIS A 198 -0.55 8.97 -3.63
C HIS A 198 -0.31 10.42 -3.17
N ARG A 199 -1.21 11.33 -3.57
CA ARG A 199 -1.13 12.74 -3.15
C ARG A 199 -1.38 12.90 -1.65
N LEU A 200 -2.24 12.08 -1.06
CA LEU A 200 -2.46 12.07 0.40
C LEU A 200 -1.16 11.74 1.14
N ILE A 201 -0.45 10.71 0.69
CA ILE A 201 0.83 10.28 1.28
C ILE A 201 1.88 11.39 1.23
N THR A 202 2.11 11.93 0.04
CA THR A 202 3.13 12.97 -0.19
C THR A 202 2.76 14.33 0.40
N ALA A 203 1.50 14.55 0.75
CA ALA A 203 1.07 15.77 1.45
C ALA A 203 1.10 15.62 2.97
N GLN A 204 0.70 14.46 3.51
CA GLN A 204 0.60 14.22 4.95
C GLN A 204 1.90 13.70 5.58
N SER A 205 2.87 13.27 4.78
CA SER A 205 4.19 12.88 5.25
C SER A 205 5.27 13.59 4.44
N PRO A 206 6.40 13.97 5.04
CA PRO A 206 7.47 14.70 4.36
C PRO A 206 8.34 13.73 3.55
N VAL A 207 7.71 12.97 2.65
CA VAL A 207 8.35 11.99 1.78
C VAL A 207 8.11 12.36 0.32
N ARG A 208 9.05 11.96 -0.53
CA ARG A 208 9.03 12.18 -1.97
C ARG A 208 8.99 10.83 -2.68
N ASP A 209 8.24 10.75 -3.77
CA ASP A 209 8.21 9.57 -4.65
C ASP A 209 9.52 9.52 -5.44
N ALA A 210 10.37 8.51 -5.17
CA ALA A 210 11.69 8.43 -5.78
C ALA A 210 11.65 8.35 -7.30
N TRP A 211 10.61 7.74 -7.88
CA TRP A 211 10.47 7.67 -9.33
C TRP A 211 10.11 9.03 -9.93
N ARG A 212 9.12 9.74 -9.35
CA ARG A 212 8.71 11.06 -9.87
C ARG A 212 9.72 12.15 -9.60
N GLU A 213 10.59 11.99 -8.60
CA GLU A 213 11.69 12.94 -8.36
C GLU A 213 12.64 13.00 -9.56
N LEU A 214 12.92 11.87 -10.20
CA LEU A 214 13.78 11.78 -11.38
C LEU A 214 13.02 11.81 -12.72
N HIS A 215 11.79 11.29 -12.75
CA HIS A 215 10.92 11.26 -13.94
C HIS A 215 9.59 11.99 -13.67
N PRO A 216 9.59 13.33 -13.57
CA PRO A 216 8.41 14.11 -13.21
C PRO A 216 7.24 13.94 -14.20
N ASP A 217 7.55 13.67 -15.46
CA ASP A 217 6.58 13.48 -16.54
C ASP A 217 6.16 12.02 -16.77
N SER A 218 6.59 11.08 -15.90
CA SER A 218 6.18 9.67 -15.95
C SER A 218 4.66 9.48 -15.98
N SER A 219 4.19 8.37 -16.53
CA SER A 219 2.75 8.11 -16.71
C SER A 219 1.95 8.21 -15.39
N LEU A 220 0.72 8.72 -15.48
CA LEU A 220 -0.22 8.80 -14.36
C LEU A 220 -1.10 7.55 -14.26
N ALA A 221 -1.22 6.79 -15.35
CA ALA A 221 -1.94 5.52 -15.42
C ALA A 221 -1.47 4.70 -16.63
N ALA A 222 -2.16 3.61 -16.96
CA ALA A 222 -1.94 2.94 -18.24
C ALA A 222 -2.41 3.85 -19.40
N ALA A 223 -1.77 3.78 -20.56
CA ALA A 223 -2.11 4.62 -21.71
C ALA A 223 -3.57 4.45 -22.20
N ILE A 224 -4.21 3.34 -21.85
CA ILE A 224 -5.64 3.10 -22.13
C ILE A 224 -6.60 3.80 -21.15
N ASP A 225 -6.10 4.26 -20.01
CA ASP A 225 -6.92 4.83 -18.95
C ASP A 225 -7.27 6.30 -19.25
N PRO A 226 -8.44 6.81 -18.79
CA PRO A 226 -8.90 8.15 -19.15
C PRO A 226 -7.94 9.28 -18.78
N VAL A 227 -7.28 9.19 -17.62
CA VAL A 227 -6.34 10.23 -17.15
C VAL A 227 -5.11 10.34 -18.05
N GLU A 228 -4.59 9.23 -18.54
CA GLU A 228 -3.43 9.22 -19.42
C GLU A 228 -3.82 9.63 -20.85
N LYS A 229 -4.98 9.16 -21.33
CA LYS A 229 -5.54 9.61 -22.61
C LYS A 229 -5.74 11.13 -22.67
N ALA A 230 -6.14 11.75 -21.56
CA ALA A 230 -6.32 13.19 -21.47
C ALA A 230 -5.01 13.98 -21.66
N ARG A 231 -3.85 13.36 -21.41
CA ARG A 231 -2.54 13.98 -21.67
C ARG A 231 -2.17 14.01 -23.16
N ASN A 232 -2.93 13.32 -24.01
CA ASN A 232 -2.73 13.26 -25.46
C ASN A 232 -1.29 12.87 -25.87
N LEU A 233 -0.69 11.94 -25.12
CA LEU A 233 0.63 11.38 -25.39
C LEU A 233 0.51 10.12 -26.25
N PRO A 234 1.54 9.77 -27.05
CA PRO A 234 1.56 8.53 -27.80
C PRO A 234 1.52 7.30 -26.88
N ILE A 235 1.03 6.17 -27.40
CA ILE A 235 1.10 4.89 -26.68
C ILE A 235 2.59 4.56 -26.46
N PRO A 236 3.04 4.38 -25.21
CA PRO A 236 4.44 4.10 -24.93
C PRO A 236 4.83 2.71 -25.44
N THR A 237 6.11 2.55 -25.76
CA THR A 237 6.68 1.24 -26.06
C THR A 237 6.93 0.46 -24.76
N ALA A 238 7.14 -0.85 -24.87
CA ALA A 238 7.46 -1.70 -23.73
C ALA A 238 8.72 -1.22 -22.99
N GLU A 239 9.76 -0.80 -23.71
CA GLU A 239 10.98 -0.24 -23.11
C GLU A 239 10.73 1.11 -22.44
N PHE A 240 10.00 2.02 -23.11
CA PHE A 240 9.68 3.33 -22.54
C PHE A 240 8.87 3.19 -21.24
N ASN A 241 7.97 2.20 -21.18
CA ASN A 241 7.23 1.91 -19.97
C ASN A 241 8.14 1.51 -18.80
N LEU A 242 9.19 0.71 -19.05
CA LEU A 242 10.14 0.34 -18.00
C LEU A 242 11.07 1.49 -17.60
N ALA A 243 11.65 2.17 -18.60
CA ALA A 243 12.72 3.15 -18.39
C ALA A 243 12.22 4.51 -17.89
N GLU A 244 11.08 5.00 -18.43
CA GLU A 244 10.60 6.36 -18.13
C GLU A 244 9.35 6.35 -17.25
N ASN A 245 8.37 5.50 -17.57
CA ASN A 245 7.11 5.46 -16.80
C ASN A 245 7.24 4.69 -15.49
N GLY A 246 8.24 3.81 -15.37
CA GLY A 246 8.41 2.94 -14.21
C GLY A 246 7.31 1.92 -14.06
N ALA A 247 6.80 1.37 -15.17
CA ALA A 247 5.74 0.39 -15.14
C ALA A 247 6.22 -0.90 -14.46
N THR A 248 5.61 -1.23 -13.33
CA THR A 248 5.97 -2.40 -12.52
C THR A 248 5.07 -3.59 -12.80
N CYS A 249 3.88 -3.38 -13.38
CA CYS A 249 2.96 -4.47 -13.69
C CYS A 249 2.23 -4.23 -15.02
N ASP A 250 1.49 -5.26 -15.47
CA ASP A 250 0.61 -5.23 -16.66
C ASP A 250 1.29 -4.97 -18.02
N GLY A 251 2.60 -4.75 -18.04
CA GLY A 251 3.38 -4.49 -19.25
C GLY A 251 3.71 -5.73 -20.07
N SER A 252 4.09 -5.49 -21.34
CA SER A 252 4.29 -6.54 -22.35
C SER A 252 5.44 -7.50 -22.05
N PHE A 253 6.45 -7.08 -21.28
CA PHE A 253 7.56 -7.96 -20.86
C PHE A 253 7.14 -8.99 -19.79
N ASN A 254 6.04 -8.76 -19.08
CA ASN A 254 5.60 -9.66 -18.02
C ASN A 254 4.82 -10.86 -18.60
N THR A 255 5.40 -12.06 -18.49
CA THR A 255 4.82 -13.28 -19.08
C THR A 255 3.45 -13.66 -18.50
N TRP A 256 3.11 -13.21 -17.29
CA TRP A 256 1.82 -13.47 -16.67
C TRP A 256 0.69 -12.69 -17.34
N ARG A 257 1.03 -11.61 -18.05
CA ARG A 257 0.10 -10.69 -18.72
C ARG A 257 0.02 -10.91 -20.23
N TRP A 258 0.78 -11.88 -20.74
CA TRP A 258 0.70 -12.32 -22.12
C TRP A 258 -0.66 -12.88 -22.53
N THR A 259 -0.89 -12.99 -23.83
CA THR A 259 -2.10 -13.66 -24.35
C THR A 259 -2.10 -15.14 -23.98
N GLU A 260 -3.28 -15.76 -23.97
CA GLU A 260 -3.39 -17.20 -23.69
C GLU A 260 -2.58 -18.05 -24.68
N ALA A 261 -2.53 -17.64 -25.95
CA ALA A 261 -1.74 -18.31 -26.98
C ALA A 261 -0.24 -18.27 -26.68
N MET A 262 0.29 -17.11 -26.28
CA MET A 262 1.69 -16.96 -25.88
C MET A 262 2.01 -17.77 -24.62
N ARG A 263 1.13 -17.77 -23.61
CA ARG A 263 1.32 -18.59 -22.41
C ARG A 263 1.32 -20.09 -22.71
N LYS A 264 0.48 -20.56 -23.64
CA LYS A 264 0.47 -21.96 -24.10
C LYS A 264 1.78 -22.34 -24.81
N ARG A 265 2.38 -21.44 -25.58
CA ARG A 265 3.69 -21.62 -26.21
C ARG A 265 4.82 -21.67 -25.17
N LEU A 266 4.78 -20.77 -24.17
CA LEU A 266 5.74 -20.76 -23.07
C LEU A 266 5.72 -22.08 -22.28
N VAL A 267 4.54 -22.65 -22.01
CA VAL A 267 4.41 -23.96 -21.35
C VAL A 267 5.02 -25.11 -22.17
N LYS A 268 5.13 -24.96 -23.49
CA LYS A 268 5.82 -25.91 -24.37
C LYS A 268 7.34 -25.69 -24.42
N GLY A 269 7.88 -24.74 -23.66
CA GLY A 269 9.31 -24.41 -23.62
C GLY A 269 9.76 -23.44 -24.71
N GLU A 270 8.82 -22.77 -25.39
CA GLU A 270 9.16 -21.79 -26.42
C GLU A 270 9.44 -20.41 -25.81
N ASP A 271 10.67 -19.92 -25.99
CA ASP A 271 11.08 -18.60 -25.53
C ASP A 271 10.66 -17.51 -26.53
N ILE A 272 9.75 -16.63 -26.13
CA ILE A 272 9.24 -15.54 -26.99
C ILE A 272 9.93 -14.24 -26.60
N VAL A 273 10.75 -13.69 -27.49
CA VAL A 273 11.35 -12.36 -27.32
C VAL A 273 10.31 -11.29 -27.66
N ILE A 274 10.14 -10.32 -26.76
CA ILE A 274 9.28 -9.15 -26.99
C ILE A 274 10.17 -8.04 -27.52
N ASP A 275 9.79 -7.46 -28.66
CA ASP A 275 10.49 -6.31 -29.22
C ASP A 275 10.34 -5.10 -28.28
N LYS A 276 11.43 -4.38 -28.04
CA LYS A 276 11.46 -3.21 -27.16
C LYS A 276 10.50 -2.11 -27.60
N ASP A 277 10.25 -2.00 -28.90
CA ASP A 277 9.38 -1.00 -29.52
C ASP A 277 7.92 -1.46 -29.62
N THR A 278 7.60 -2.65 -29.09
CA THR A 278 6.21 -3.14 -29.01
C THR A 278 5.35 -2.14 -28.26
N PRO A 279 4.24 -1.65 -28.85
CA PRO A 279 3.30 -0.79 -28.14
C PRO A 279 2.77 -1.47 -26.88
N ASP A 280 2.89 -0.82 -25.73
CA ASP A 280 2.48 -1.34 -24.44
C ASP A 280 1.47 -0.41 -23.77
N PRO A 281 0.19 -0.52 -24.15
CA PRO A 281 -0.83 0.40 -23.66
C PRO A 281 -1.31 0.07 -22.23
N ARG A 282 -0.84 -1.02 -21.62
CA ARG A 282 -1.35 -1.54 -20.34
C ARG A 282 -0.39 -1.39 -19.16
N GLY A 283 0.90 -1.23 -19.43
CA GLY A 283 1.92 -1.00 -18.40
C GLY A 283 1.51 0.14 -17.46
N LYS A 284 1.65 -0.10 -16.15
CA LYS A 284 1.37 0.89 -15.11
C LYS A 284 2.27 0.67 -13.88
N ARG A 285 2.41 1.71 -13.06
CA ARG A 285 3.20 1.67 -11.82
C ARG A 285 2.30 1.53 -10.60
N LEU A 286 2.52 0.49 -9.80
CA LEU A 286 1.84 0.25 -8.53
C LEU A 286 2.80 0.11 -7.35
N ASP A 287 4.08 -0.14 -7.62
CA ASP A 287 5.12 -0.32 -6.61
C ASP A 287 5.96 0.95 -6.48
N TYR A 288 6.26 1.35 -5.24
CA TYR A 288 6.88 2.65 -4.95
C TYR A 288 8.01 2.51 -3.93
N ILE A 289 8.95 3.46 -4.01
CA ILE A 289 9.89 3.80 -2.95
C ILE A 289 9.70 5.29 -2.66
N PHE A 290 9.31 5.61 -1.44
CA PHE A 290 9.17 6.94 -0.88
C PHE A 290 10.35 7.21 0.06
N ILE A 291 10.99 8.37 -0.11
CA ILE A 291 12.16 8.78 0.66
C ILE A 291 11.87 10.09 1.38
N GLY A 292 12.23 10.20 2.65
CA GLY A 292 12.20 11.45 3.40
C GLY A 292 13.11 11.39 4.62
N ASP A 293 13.66 12.49 5.08
CA ASP A 293 14.64 12.50 6.16
C ASP A 293 14.72 13.85 6.89
N GLY A 294 13.68 14.66 6.72
CA GLY A 294 13.57 16.04 7.17
C GLY A 294 12.18 16.56 6.82
N GLY A 295 11.91 17.85 7.04
CA GLY A 295 10.56 18.42 6.83
C GLY A 295 10.58 19.88 6.41
N TYR A 296 9.50 20.61 6.69
CA TYR A 296 9.37 22.03 6.35
C TYR A 296 10.15 22.92 7.35
N PRO A 297 11.12 23.73 6.90
CA PRO A 297 11.76 24.73 7.77
C PRO A 297 10.75 25.74 8.29
N PRO A 298 10.85 26.21 9.55
CA PRO A 298 11.92 25.95 10.52
C PRO A 298 11.67 24.74 11.43
N ALA A 299 10.54 24.04 11.27
CA ALA A 299 10.11 23.00 12.23
C ALA A 299 10.94 21.71 12.16
N PHE A 300 11.58 21.44 11.02
CA PHE A 300 12.40 20.25 10.79
C PHE A 300 13.70 20.61 10.08
N PRO A 301 14.79 19.86 10.33
CA PRO A 301 16.01 20.04 9.59
C PRO A 301 15.77 19.83 8.08
N PRO A 302 16.54 20.53 7.23
CA PRO A 302 16.51 20.33 5.79
C PRO A 302 16.90 18.88 5.45
N SER A 303 16.36 18.40 4.33
CA SER A 303 16.64 17.06 3.82
C SER A 303 18.15 16.93 3.54
N SER A 304 18.71 15.79 3.92
CA SER A 304 20.11 15.39 3.72
C SER A 304 20.26 14.22 2.75
N TRP A 305 19.17 13.53 2.43
CA TRP A 305 19.13 12.42 1.48
C TRP A 305 18.43 12.83 0.18
N SER A 306 19.08 12.54 -0.96
CA SER A 306 18.56 12.74 -2.31
C SER A 306 18.48 11.41 -3.05
N VAL A 307 17.58 11.32 -4.04
CA VAL A 307 17.51 10.17 -4.95
C VAL A 307 18.57 10.36 -6.04
N GLU A 308 19.53 9.43 -6.11
CA GLU A 308 20.57 9.42 -7.16
C GLU A 308 20.08 8.70 -8.41
N SER A 309 19.44 7.55 -8.25
CA SER A 309 18.93 6.74 -9.35
C SER A 309 17.69 5.95 -8.95
N VAL A 310 16.86 5.63 -9.94
CA VAL A 310 15.67 4.78 -9.80
C VAL A 310 15.50 3.96 -11.07
N GLN A 311 15.15 2.68 -10.94
CA GLN A 311 15.01 1.78 -12.08
C GLN A 311 14.07 0.61 -11.78
N VAL A 312 13.39 0.11 -12.82
CA VAL A 312 12.67 -1.17 -12.74
C VAL A 312 13.67 -2.32 -12.90
N THR A 313 13.67 -3.26 -11.98
CA THR A 313 14.57 -4.43 -11.96
C THR A 313 13.76 -5.73 -11.84
N MET A 314 14.43 -6.88 -11.71
CA MET A 314 13.78 -8.21 -11.68
C MET A 314 12.91 -8.50 -12.93
N THR A 315 13.30 -7.95 -14.09
CA THR A 315 12.60 -8.12 -15.38
C THR A 315 12.99 -9.42 -16.09
N GLN A 316 14.07 -10.06 -15.66
CA GLN A 316 14.54 -11.34 -16.16
C GLN A 316 13.55 -12.48 -15.91
N ARG A 317 13.58 -13.47 -16.80
CA ARG A 317 12.79 -14.69 -16.68
C ARG A 317 13.51 -15.72 -15.82
N HIS A 318 12.75 -16.61 -15.21
CA HIS A 318 13.30 -17.80 -14.59
C HIS A 318 14.07 -18.62 -15.65
N PRO A 319 15.31 -19.07 -15.39
CA PRO A 319 16.20 -19.64 -16.41
C PRO A 319 15.64 -20.90 -17.09
N THR A 320 14.95 -21.77 -16.34
CA THR A 320 14.35 -23.00 -16.88
C THR A 320 12.87 -22.86 -17.25
N LEU A 321 12.09 -22.17 -16.42
CA LEU A 321 10.63 -22.04 -16.61
C LEU A 321 10.26 -20.95 -17.62
N LEU A 322 11.20 -20.06 -17.95
CA LEU A 322 11.05 -18.95 -18.90
C LEU A 322 9.93 -17.96 -18.56
N CYS A 323 9.27 -18.09 -17.40
CA CYS A 323 8.28 -17.13 -16.92
C CYS A 323 8.95 -16.02 -16.09
N SER A 324 8.32 -14.84 -16.04
CA SER A 324 8.66 -13.77 -15.11
C SER A 324 8.62 -14.25 -13.66
N LEU A 325 9.51 -13.74 -12.82
CA LEU A 325 9.63 -14.17 -11.42
C LEU A 325 8.43 -13.78 -10.57
N SER A 326 7.70 -12.74 -10.95
CA SER A 326 6.43 -12.32 -10.36
C SER A 326 5.54 -11.69 -11.45
N ASP A 327 4.26 -11.47 -11.17
CA ASP A 327 3.38 -10.66 -12.02
C ASP A 327 3.59 -9.14 -11.82
N HIS A 328 4.50 -8.79 -10.93
CA HIS A 328 5.15 -7.48 -10.81
C HIS A 328 6.63 -7.58 -11.21
N PHE A 329 7.25 -6.43 -11.46
CA PHE A 329 8.69 -6.21 -11.49
C PHE A 329 9.10 -5.42 -10.25
N ALA A 330 10.38 -5.52 -9.87
CA ALA A 330 10.89 -4.82 -8.71
C ALA A 330 11.20 -3.35 -9.04
N VAL A 331 11.17 -2.49 -8.02
CA VAL A 331 11.70 -1.12 -8.11
C VAL A 331 12.96 -1.06 -7.26
N GLU A 332 14.04 -0.52 -7.82
CA GLU A 332 15.27 -0.24 -7.10
C GLU A 332 15.56 1.27 -7.13
N ALA A 333 15.99 1.82 -6.01
CA ALA A 333 16.46 3.19 -5.90
C ALA A 333 17.79 3.23 -5.16
N VAL A 334 18.66 4.15 -5.56
CA VAL A 334 19.87 4.51 -4.82
C VAL A 334 19.66 5.92 -4.28
N ILE A 335 19.83 6.07 -2.97
CA ILE A 335 19.81 7.38 -2.33
C ILE A 335 21.21 7.74 -1.85
N THR A 336 21.54 9.03 -1.88
CA THR A 336 22.83 9.56 -1.44
C THR A 336 22.64 10.61 -0.36
N ARG A 337 23.55 10.61 0.61
CA ARG A 337 23.61 11.59 1.69
C ARG A 337 24.48 12.75 1.27
N SER A 338 23.87 13.92 1.10
CA SER A 338 24.58 15.17 0.88
C SER A 338 25.08 15.75 2.21
N SER A 339 26.31 16.26 2.22
CA SER A 339 26.82 17.09 3.32
C SER A 339 26.26 18.52 3.31
N VAL A 340 25.61 18.91 2.21
CA VAL A 340 24.96 20.22 2.04
C VAL A 340 23.46 20.08 2.26
N PRO A 341 22.85 20.88 3.16
CA PRO A 341 21.41 20.97 3.33
C PRO A 341 20.66 21.10 2.00
N ILE A 342 19.79 20.14 1.70
CA ILE A 342 18.88 20.23 0.56
C ILE A 342 17.63 20.94 1.05
N TYR A 343 17.51 22.21 0.68
CA TYR A 343 16.25 22.93 0.82
C TYR A 343 15.31 22.42 -0.26
N PRO A 344 14.05 22.08 0.07
CA PRO A 344 13.08 21.71 -0.95
C PRO A 344 13.00 22.85 -1.97
N PRO A 345 13.10 22.58 -3.29
CA PRO A 345 12.80 23.59 -4.27
C PRO A 345 11.38 24.10 -4.04
N SER A 346 11.12 25.37 -4.33
CA SER A 346 9.75 25.90 -4.38
C SER A 346 8.99 25.07 -5.42
N HIS A 347 8.25 24.06 -4.97
CA HIS A 347 7.55 23.14 -5.84
C HIS A 347 6.61 23.93 -6.76
N SER A 348 6.82 23.80 -8.07
CA SER A 348 5.79 24.09 -9.06
C SER A 348 4.56 23.27 -8.66
N THR A 349 3.42 23.94 -8.61
CA THR A 349 2.11 23.32 -8.47
C THR A 349 2.02 22.17 -9.46
N ASP A 350 1.95 20.93 -8.95
CA ASP A 350 1.73 19.73 -9.74
C ASP A 350 0.36 19.90 -10.41
N SER A 351 0.36 20.53 -11.58
CA SER A 351 -0.81 20.88 -12.39
C SER A 351 -1.17 19.70 -13.26
N ALA A 352 -0.96 18.48 -12.75
CA ALA A 352 -1.36 17.28 -13.43
C ALA A 352 -2.89 17.25 -13.47
N PRO A 353 -3.52 17.02 -14.64
CA PRO A 353 -4.96 16.87 -14.70
C PRO A 353 -5.34 15.71 -13.77
N ALA A 354 -6.08 16.03 -12.70
CA ALA A 354 -6.65 15.01 -11.84
C ALA A 354 -7.51 14.09 -12.72
N SER A 355 -7.46 12.78 -12.46
CA SER A 355 -8.45 11.86 -13.02
C SER A 355 -9.84 12.48 -12.82
N PRO A 356 -10.70 12.58 -13.86
CA PRO A 356 -11.98 13.27 -13.76
C PRO A 356 -12.94 12.66 -12.71
N THR A 357 -12.60 11.48 -12.19
CA THR A 357 -13.35 10.75 -11.16
C THR A 357 -12.71 10.77 -9.77
N SER A 358 -11.45 11.20 -9.63
CA SER A 358 -10.76 11.21 -8.34
C SER A 358 -10.79 12.62 -7.72
N PRO A 359 -11.05 12.75 -6.41
CA PRO A 359 -11.09 14.06 -5.76
C PRO A 359 -9.79 14.85 -5.96
N THR A 360 -9.93 16.10 -6.39
CA THR A 360 -8.84 17.06 -6.53
C THR A 360 -8.28 17.38 -5.15
N LEU A 361 -6.97 17.21 -4.98
CA LEU A 361 -6.29 17.61 -3.75
C LEU A 361 -5.87 19.06 -3.87
N HIS A 362 -6.41 19.94 -3.04
CA HIS A 362 -5.90 21.30 -2.91
C HIS A 362 -5.03 21.37 -1.64
N LYS A 363 -3.79 21.86 -1.76
CA LYS A 363 -2.94 22.19 -0.60
C LYS A 363 -3.34 23.57 -0.07
N THR A 364 -3.17 23.80 1.22
CA THR A 364 -3.44 25.10 1.84
C THR A 364 -2.48 26.16 1.29
N THR A 365 -2.98 27.37 1.01
CA THR A 365 -2.17 28.52 0.59
C THR A 365 -1.53 29.27 1.77
N SER A 366 -1.93 28.94 3.00
CA SER A 366 -1.36 29.46 4.24
C SER A 366 -0.17 28.62 4.72
N LYS A 367 0.73 29.23 5.51
CA LYS A 367 1.84 28.53 6.17
C LYS A 367 1.30 27.29 6.90
N PRO A 368 1.89 26.09 6.71
CA PRO A 368 1.39 24.88 7.36
C PRO A 368 1.43 25.06 8.88
N VAL A 369 0.27 24.90 9.48
CA VAL A 369 0.01 25.08 10.93
C VAL A 369 0.68 24.00 11.73
N SER A 370 0.64 22.78 11.18
CA SER A 370 1.25 21.58 11.72
C SER A 370 1.51 20.58 10.59
N PRO A 371 2.48 19.67 10.74
CA PRO A 371 2.83 18.68 9.71
C PRO A 371 1.71 17.70 9.35
N ASN A 372 0.69 17.58 10.20
CA ASN A 372 -0.51 16.78 9.97
C ASN A 372 -1.70 17.56 9.37
N ALA A 373 -1.50 18.83 9.02
CA ALA A 373 -2.54 19.75 8.58
C ALA A 373 -2.20 20.37 7.20
N ALA A 374 -1.83 19.53 6.23
CA ALA A 374 -1.29 19.98 4.94
C ALA A 374 -2.32 20.07 3.79
N LEU A 375 -3.56 19.57 4.00
CA LEU A 375 -4.62 19.56 2.98
C LEU A 375 -5.59 20.72 3.16
N SER A 376 -6.25 21.15 2.09
CA SER A 376 -7.32 22.15 2.16
C SER A 376 -8.52 21.65 2.99
N PRO A 377 -9.32 22.55 3.58
CA PRO A 377 -10.57 22.20 4.23
C PRO A 377 -11.50 21.36 3.35
N ASP A 378 -11.65 21.74 2.07
CA ASP A 378 -12.49 21.03 1.10
C ASP A 378 -12.06 19.57 0.87
N THR A 379 -10.75 19.32 0.92
CA THR A 379 -10.23 17.95 0.81
C THR A 379 -10.67 17.12 2.00
N TYR A 380 -10.56 17.65 3.22
CA TYR A 380 -11.00 16.94 4.41
C TYR A 380 -12.51 16.70 4.38
N ASP A 381 -13.29 17.68 3.93
CA ASP A 381 -14.74 17.53 3.76
C ASP A 381 -15.06 16.39 2.78
N HIS A 382 -14.32 16.28 1.67
CA HIS A 382 -14.47 15.15 0.76
C HIS A 382 -14.18 13.79 1.42
N ILE A 383 -13.13 13.70 2.24
CA ILE A 383 -12.82 12.46 2.99
C ILE A 383 -13.96 12.13 3.97
N ILE A 384 -14.48 13.13 4.68
CA ILE A 384 -15.59 12.97 5.63
C ILE A 384 -16.85 12.49 4.90
N ASP A 385 -17.20 13.07 3.76
CA ASP A 385 -18.35 12.66 2.94
C ASP A 385 -18.21 11.22 2.47
N MET A 386 -17.02 10.82 2.04
CA MET A 386 -16.71 9.44 1.67
C MET A 386 -16.91 8.48 2.85
N ILE A 387 -16.42 8.85 4.06
CA ILE A 387 -16.62 8.07 5.29
C ILE A 387 -18.12 7.93 5.60
N HIS A 388 -18.89 9.01 5.50
CA HIS A 388 -20.34 8.99 5.78
C HIS A 388 -21.10 8.11 4.80
N LYS A 389 -20.79 8.22 3.50
CA LYS A 389 -21.37 7.37 2.46
C LYS A 389 -21.10 5.89 2.74
N TYR A 390 -19.85 5.55 3.10
CA TYR A 390 -19.47 4.18 3.44
C TYR A 390 -20.15 3.70 4.73
N ALA A 391 -20.13 4.50 5.80
CA ALA A 391 -20.74 4.16 7.09
C ALA A 391 -22.27 3.96 6.98
N SER A 392 -22.96 4.75 6.17
CA SER A 392 -24.40 4.59 5.91
C SER A 392 -24.71 3.22 5.29
N ARG A 393 -23.92 2.82 4.29
CA ARG A 393 -24.02 1.49 3.68
C ARG A 393 -23.80 0.39 4.71
N GLU A 394 -22.73 0.46 5.50
CA GLU A 394 -22.41 -0.59 6.48
C GLU A 394 -23.45 -0.68 7.60
N ARG A 395 -24.05 0.44 8.03
CA ARG A 395 -25.19 0.39 8.97
C ARG A 395 -26.40 -0.33 8.38
N SER A 396 -26.71 -0.07 7.11
CA SER A 396 -27.81 -0.75 6.40
C SER A 396 -27.54 -2.24 6.28
N GLN A 397 -26.35 -2.61 5.80
CA GLN A 397 -25.92 -4.00 5.66
C GLN A 397 -25.93 -4.74 7.02
N ARG A 398 -25.50 -4.09 8.10
CA ARG A 398 -25.57 -4.64 9.46
C ARG A 398 -27.01 -4.93 9.88
N ARG A 399 -27.93 -3.99 9.65
CA ARG A 399 -29.35 -4.19 9.99
C ARG A 399 -29.95 -5.37 9.23
N TRP A 400 -29.70 -5.46 7.93
CA TRP A 400 -30.22 -6.55 7.11
C TRP A 400 -29.64 -7.91 7.49
N ARG A 401 -28.34 -8.00 7.79
CA ARG A 401 -27.72 -9.26 8.25
C ARG A 401 -28.24 -9.71 9.60
N LEU A 402 -28.40 -8.80 10.56
CA LEU A 402 -29.00 -9.12 11.86
C LEU A 402 -30.47 -9.51 11.73
N ALA A 403 -31.23 -8.84 10.86
CA ALA A 403 -32.61 -9.23 10.55
C ALA A 403 -32.66 -10.64 9.93
N HIS A 404 -31.77 -10.94 8.99
CA HIS A 404 -31.66 -12.27 8.38
C HIS A 404 -31.34 -13.35 9.42
N PHE A 405 -30.43 -13.08 10.37
CA PHE A 405 -30.16 -13.99 11.49
C PHE A 405 -31.42 -14.29 12.33
N LEU A 406 -32.18 -13.25 12.71
CA LEU A 406 -33.41 -13.41 13.51
C LEU A 406 -34.49 -14.18 12.74
N VAL A 407 -34.70 -13.84 11.46
CA VAL A 407 -35.63 -14.57 10.58
C VAL A 407 -35.19 -16.03 10.42
N SER A 408 -33.88 -16.27 10.29
CA SER A 408 -33.33 -17.62 10.15
C SER A 408 -33.65 -18.49 11.36
N ILE A 409 -33.58 -17.94 12.59
CA ILE A 409 -34.00 -18.66 13.81
C ILE A 409 -35.47 -19.08 13.72
N VAL A 410 -36.36 -18.14 13.38
CA VAL A 410 -37.81 -18.39 13.31
C VAL A 410 -38.14 -19.45 12.26
N VAL A 411 -37.57 -19.34 11.06
CA VAL A 411 -37.75 -20.31 9.98
C VAL A 411 -37.26 -21.70 10.39
N SER A 412 -36.10 -21.76 11.06
CA SER A 412 -35.51 -23.04 11.48
C SER A 412 -36.36 -23.75 12.53
N ILE A 413 -36.89 -23.01 13.52
CA ILE A 413 -37.86 -23.50 14.50
C ILE A 413 -39.13 -23.98 13.80
N GLY A 414 -39.67 -23.18 12.86
CA GLY A 414 -40.86 -23.53 12.09
C GLY A 414 -40.68 -24.84 11.29
N CYS A 415 -39.53 -25.02 10.65
CA CYS A 415 -39.19 -26.28 9.97
C CYS A 415 -39.10 -27.47 10.94
N MET A 416 -38.45 -27.29 12.10
CA MET A 416 -38.33 -28.35 13.11
C MET A 416 -39.69 -28.76 13.68
N VAL A 417 -40.57 -27.79 13.96
CA VAL A 417 -41.96 -28.07 14.36
C VAL A 417 -42.71 -28.76 13.22
N GLY A 418 -42.53 -28.30 11.98
CA GLY A 418 -43.16 -28.87 10.78
C GLY A 418 -42.88 -30.36 10.57
N VAL A 419 -41.69 -30.85 10.96
CA VAL A 419 -41.32 -32.27 10.87
C VAL A 419 -42.33 -33.18 11.59
N TRP A 420 -42.89 -32.74 12.71
CA TRP A 420 -43.88 -33.51 13.48
C TRP A 420 -45.20 -33.74 12.74
N TRP A 421 -45.46 -32.98 11.68
CA TRP A 421 -46.73 -32.99 10.93
C TRP A 421 -46.60 -33.61 9.51
N VAL A 422 -45.43 -34.19 9.19
CA VAL A 422 -45.11 -34.68 7.83
C VAL A 422 -45.88 -35.97 7.44
N GLY A 423 -46.43 -36.70 8.41
CA GLY A 423 -47.16 -37.95 8.15
C GLY A 423 -46.29 -39.00 7.47
N SER A 424 -46.83 -39.72 6.48
CA SER A 424 -46.13 -40.82 5.80
C SER A 424 -45.11 -40.41 4.73
N ARG A 425 -45.01 -39.11 4.41
CA ARG A 425 -44.13 -38.59 3.34
C ARG A 425 -42.76 -38.19 3.90
N THR A 426 -41.97 -39.17 4.31
CA THR A 426 -40.66 -38.99 4.98
C THR A 426 -39.69 -38.04 4.24
N TYR A 427 -39.73 -38.00 2.91
CA TYR A 427 -38.91 -37.08 2.11
C TYR A 427 -39.17 -35.59 2.42
N ILE A 428 -40.39 -35.21 2.83
CA ILE A 428 -40.71 -33.82 3.21
C ILE A 428 -40.02 -33.46 4.52
N GLY A 429 -39.96 -34.39 5.48
CA GLY A 429 -39.24 -34.19 6.74
C GLY A 429 -37.74 -33.99 6.52
N PHE A 430 -37.15 -34.77 5.61
CA PHE A 430 -35.76 -34.56 5.19
C PHE A 430 -35.54 -33.17 4.59
N ILE A 431 -36.42 -32.71 3.67
CA ILE A 431 -36.33 -31.38 3.07
C ILE A 431 -36.42 -30.29 4.15
N LEU A 432 -37.36 -30.39 5.09
CA LEU A 432 -37.51 -29.42 6.18
C LEU A 432 -36.26 -29.33 7.06
N ILE A 433 -35.66 -30.46 7.42
CA ILE A 433 -34.41 -30.50 8.19
C ILE A 433 -33.25 -29.90 7.39
N LEU A 434 -33.14 -30.24 6.10
CA LEU A 434 -32.08 -29.72 5.24
C LEU A 434 -32.19 -28.20 5.08
N VAL A 435 -33.39 -27.69 4.78
CA VAL A 435 -33.66 -26.25 4.68
C VAL A 435 -33.38 -25.55 6.01
N SER A 436 -33.87 -26.10 7.13
CA SER A 436 -33.61 -25.57 8.48
C SER A 436 -32.11 -25.45 8.74
N THR A 437 -31.34 -26.51 8.48
CA THR A 437 -29.90 -26.55 8.75
C THR A 437 -29.12 -25.54 7.90
N LEU A 438 -29.38 -25.48 6.59
CA LEU A 438 -28.69 -24.56 5.69
C LEU A 438 -29.04 -23.09 5.99
N ASN A 439 -30.32 -22.81 6.22
CA ASN A 439 -30.81 -21.48 6.59
C ASN A 439 -30.24 -21.03 7.94
N PHE A 440 -30.23 -21.90 8.95
CA PHE A 440 -29.66 -21.57 10.26
C PHE A 440 -28.16 -21.30 10.18
N GLY A 441 -27.42 -22.12 9.41
CA GLY A 441 -25.99 -21.91 9.16
C GLY A 441 -25.72 -20.56 8.51
N ALA A 442 -26.46 -20.21 7.46
CA ALA A 442 -26.36 -18.90 6.81
C ALA A 442 -26.70 -17.75 7.76
N GLY A 443 -27.77 -17.89 8.55
CA GLY A 443 -28.19 -16.92 9.55
C GLY A 443 -27.13 -16.68 10.62
N ILE A 444 -26.51 -17.74 11.18
CA ILE A 444 -25.42 -17.60 12.17
C ILE A 444 -24.25 -16.81 11.57
N LEU A 445 -23.84 -17.13 10.35
CA LEU A 445 -22.74 -16.43 9.69
C LEU A 445 -23.06 -14.94 9.52
N ASP A 446 -24.26 -14.60 9.07
CA ASP A 446 -24.71 -13.20 8.97
C ASP A 446 -24.82 -12.52 10.34
N GLY A 447 -25.25 -13.23 11.38
CA GLY A 447 -25.28 -12.76 12.75
C GLY A 447 -23.89 -12.39 13.27
N LEU A 448 -22.88 -13.24 13.03
CA LEU A 448 -21.48 -12.99 13.39
C LEU A 448 -20.88 -11.83 12.60
N ILE A 449 -21.12 -11.78 11.29
CA ILE A 449 -20.62 -10.71 10.42
C ILE A 449 -21.26 -9.37 10.83
N GLY A 450 -22.59 -9.29 10.90
CA GLY A 450 -23.30 -8.07 11.27
C GLY A 450 -23.08 -7.64 12.72
N GLY A 451 -22.98 -8.60 13.64
CA GLY A 451 -22.81 -8.35 15.06
C GLY A 451 -21.40 -7.93 15.45
N LEU A 452 -20.38 -8.68 15.03
CA LEU A 452 -19.00 -8.49 15.44
C LEU A 452 -18.20 -7.69 14.42
N PHE A 453 -18.07 -8.21 13.20
CA PHE A 453 -17.20 -7.61 12.19
C PHE A 453 -17.65 -6.19 11.82
N MET A 454 -18.90 -6.01 11.41
CA MET A 454 -19.41 -4.70 10.99
C MET A 454 -19.42 -3.69 12.14
N SER A 455 -19.57 -4.14 13.39
CA SER A 455 -19.44 -3.28 14.57
C SER A 455 -18.00 -2.81 14.77
N GLY A 456 -17.01 -3.68 14.55
CA GLY A 456 -15.59 -3.32 14.57
C GLY A 456 -15.24 -2.34 13.46
N GLU A 457 -15.70 -2.60 12.23
CA GLU A 457 -15.50 -1.72 11.08
C GLU A 457 -16.10 -0.32 11.30
N LEU A 458 -17.33 -0.24 11.83
CA LEU A 458 -17.95 1.05 12.19
C LEU A 458 -17.21 1.80 13.31
N ARG A 459 -16.51 1.10 14.21
CA ARG A 459 -15.66 1.76 15.23
C ARG A 459 -14.37 2.28 14.62
N ALA A 460 -13.72 1.50 13.77
CA ALA A 460 -12.54 1.94 13.02
C ALA A 460 -12.84 3.17 12.15
N LEU A 461 -14.02 3.22 11.51
CA LEU A 461 -14.47 4.40 10.76
C LEU A 461 -14.64 5.65 11.64
N LYS A 462 -15.08 5.49 12.90
CA LYS A 462 -15.22 6.62 13.83
C LYS A 462 -13.87 7.19 14.24
N GLU A 463 -12.89 6.33 14.51
CA GLU A 463 -11.51 6.76 14.81
C GLU A 463 -10.93 7.52 13.62
N PHE A 464 -11.07 6.96 12.41
CA PHE A 464 -10.60 7.62 11.19
C PHE A 464 -11.31 8.95 10.94
N GLU A 465 -12.64 9.02 11.09
CA GLU A 465 -13.41 10.26 10.98
C GLU A 465 -12.95 11.31 11.99
N TRP A 466 -12.69 10.91 13.24
CA TRP A 466 -12.24 11.81 14.29
C TRP A 466 -10.89 12.44 13.96
N GLU A 467 -9.93 11.64 13.48
CA GLU A 467 -8.62 12.15 13.07
C GLU A 467 -8.73 13.15 11.92
N VAL A 468 -9.51 12.83 10.89
CA VAL A 468 -9.71 13.71 9.72
C VAL A 468 -10.39 15.02 10.14
N ARG A 469 -11.42 14.95 11.01
CA ARG A 469 -12.09 16.14 11.55
C ARG A 469 -11.13 17.03 12.34
N ASN A 470 -10.27 16.44 13.16
CA ASN A 470 -9.30 17.22 13.93
C ASN A 470 -8.26 17.90 13.04
N ALA A 471 -7.72 17.20 12.04
CA ALA A 471 -6.81 17.79 11.06
C ALA A 471 -7.48 18.97 10.32
N ARG A 472 -8.75 18.82 9.93
CA ARG A 472 -9.56 19.90 9.34
C ARG A 472 -9.72 21.09 10.29
N CYS A 473 -10.07 20.84 11.55
CA CYS A 473 -10.24 21.89 12.56
C CYS A 473 -8.97 22.72 12.75
N LEU A 474 -7.79 22.08 12.75
CA LEU A 474 -6.50 22.77 12.84
C LEU A 474 -6.26 23.70 11.65
N VAL A 475 -6.56 23.23 10.42
CA VAL A 475 -6.42 24.06 9.21
C VAL A 475 -7.36 25.27 9.25
N VAL A 476 -8.64 25.04 9.53
CA VAL A 476 -9.64 26.12 9.59
C VAL A 476 -9.31 27.14 10.68
N ALA A 477 -8.87 26.70 11.86
CA ALA A 477 -8.48 27.59 12.95
C ALA A 477 -7.32 28.53 12.57
N ALA A 478 -6.37 28.04 11.76
CA ALA A 478 -5.28 28.88 11.30
C ALA A 478 -5.66 29.79 10.13
N GLU A 479 -6.50 29.34 9.20
CA GLU A 479 -7.02 30.21 8.13
C GLU A 479 -7.85 31.37 8.69
N THR A 480 -8.56 31.15 9.81
CA THR A 480 -9.38 32.16 10.49
C THR A 480 -8.60 33.02 11.49
N GLY A 481 -7.31 32.78 11.72
CA GLY A 481 -6.44 33.58 12.59
C GLY A 481 -6.73 33.47 14.10
N ALA A 482 -7.48 32.46 14.55
CA ALA A 482 -7.98 32.35 15.92
C ALA A 482 -6.94 31.89 16.97
N GLY A 483 -5.63 32.00 16.70
CA GLY A 483 -4.56 31.43 17.53
C GLY A 483 -3.44 32.38 17.99
N ALA A 484 -3.43 33.66 17.59
CA ALA A 484 -2.42 34.60 18.04
C ALA A 484 -2.93 35.41 19.26
N PRO A 485 -2.35 35.27 20.47
CA PRO A 485 -2.61 36.26 21.52
C PRO A 485 -2.10 37.61 21.01
N LYS A 486 -2.97 38.63 21.01
CA LYS A 486 -2.56 40.01 20.75
C LYS A 486 -1.53 40.40 21.81
N GLU A 487 -0.27 40.52 21.41
CA GLU A 487 0.71 41.28 22.19
C GLU A 487 0.11 42.66 22.42
N THR A 488 -0.22 42.93 23.68
CA THR A 488 -0.71 44.23 24.10
C THR A 488 0.54 45.12 24.14
N GLU A 489 0.70 45.98 23.14
CA GLU A 489 1.70 47.04 23.14
C GLU A 489 1.58 47.82 24.46
N ARG A 490 2.55 47.63 25.35
CA ARG A 490 2.81 48.58 26.44
C ARG A 490 3.27 49.87 25.78
N GLY A 491 2.36 50.84 25.69
CA GLY A 491 2.68 52.20 25.30
C GLY A 491 3.83 52.74 26.13
N GLN A 492 4.93 53.05 25.44
CA GLN A 492 5.86 54.10 25.83
C GLN A 492 5.05 55.38 26.03
N LYS A 493 5.04 55.89 27.26
CA LYS A 493 4.84 57.31 27.52
C LYS A 493 6.23 57.93 27.47
N ASP A 494 6.48 58.70 26.42
CA ASP A 494 7.55 59.69 26.40
C ASP A 494 7.09 60.94 27.17
N ASP A 495 8.09 61.64 27.70
CA ASP A 495 8.02 62.96 28.36
C ASP A 495 7.37 64.06 27.50
#